data_AF-A0A430Q330-F1
#
_entry.id   AF-A0A430Q330-F1
#
_cell.length_a   1.000
_cell.length_b   1.000
_cell.length_c   1.000
_cell.angle_alpha   90.00
_cell.angle_beta   90.00
_cell.angle_gamma   90.00
#
_symmetry.space_group_name_H-M   'P 1'
#
loop_
_entity.id
_entity.type
_entity.pdbx_description
1 polymer ?
#
loop_
_entity_poly.entity_id
_entity_poly.type
_entity_poly.pdbx_seq_one_letter_code
_entity_poly.pdbx_strand_id
1 'polypeptide(L)'
;MSNCPNLSHYNVTVTNVSIIILFSSVIMESLKMNNGRSIPVIGLGTWNVRKEKKACEETLKNLRLKYLDLYLIHWPVPFQYGESLFPTDSNGNFCLDEVPHEETWKEMEKLVDDGLVRSIGLSNFNKRQIENILKHCRIKPSNLQIEIHANFPNTQLVEYAQSIGLTVTAYAPLGSPAASPGRVDLLTEPWVLQIAKHHGKTPAQVLLRYLIQRNLIVVPKSVTPKRIEENFRVFDFQLSKEEMHELNTKGLNERQFKLL
;
A
#
# COMPACT_ATOMS: atom_id res chain seq x y z
N MET A 1 31.03 -9.88 -28.71
CA MET A 1 30.47 -8.57 -29.10
C MET A 1 29.20 -8.84 -29.91
N SER A 2 28.04 -8.66 -29.28
CA SER A 2 26.73 -8.80 -29.95
C SER A 2 25.68 -8.13 -29.07
N ASN A 3 25.56 -6.82 -29.30
CA ASN A 3 24.41 -5.93 -29.14
C ASN A 3 23.45 -6.16 -27.95
N CYS A 4 23.75 -5.52 -26.82
CA CYS A 4 22.71 -5.04 -25.90
C CYS A 4 21.89 -3.96 -26.61
N PRO A 5 20.54 -4.03 -26.62
CA PRO A 5 19.74 -2.93 -27.13
C PRO A 5 19.85 -1.71 -26.21
N ASN A 6 20.16 -0.57 -26.81
CA ASN A 6 20.21 0.76 -26.17
C ASN A 6 18.89 1.05 -25.46
N LEU A 7 18.94 1.20 -24.13
CA LEU A 7 17.80 1.57 -23.27
C LEU A 7 17.42 3.07 -23.38
N SER A 8 17.99 3.81 -24.32
CA SER A 8 17.82 5.28 -24.46
C SER A 8 16.48 5.72 -25.06
N HIS A 9 15.55 4.81 -25.37
CA HIS A 9 14.28 5.14 -26.04
C HIS A 9 13.01 4.68 -25.33
N TYR A 10 13.09 4.19 -24.10
CA TYR A 10 11.88 4.04 -23.29
C TYR A 10 11.50 5.39 -22.68
N ASN A 11 10.76 6.19 -23.45
CA ASN A 11 9.87 7.20 -22.88
C ASN A 11 8.79 6.46 -22.08
N VAL A 12 9.10 6.10 -20.83
CA VAL A 12 8.13 5.59 -19.87
C VAL A 12 7.20 6.76 -19.52
N THR A 13 6.18 6.94 -20.35
CA THR A 13 5.03 7.76 -20.00
C THR A 13 4.30 6.98 -18.91
N VAL A 14 4.55 7.33 -17.65
CA VAL A 14 3.83 6.75 -16.51
C VAL A 14 2.38 7.23 -16.61
N THR A 15 1.55 6.48 -17.32
CA THR A 15 0.09 6.70 -17.44
C THR A 15 -0.71 6.04 -16.33
N ASN A 16 -0.07 5.23 -15.48
CA ASN A 16 -0.75 4.46 -14.44
C ASN A 16 -0.51 5.13 -13.08
N VAL A 17 -1.54 5.82 -12.57
CA VAL A 17 -1.51 6.36 -11.20
C VAL A 17 -2.37 5.44 -10.33
N SER A 18 -1.77 4.36 -9.84
CA SER A 18 -2.29 3.70 -8.65
C SER A 18 -1.99 4.62 -7.47
N ILE A 19 -3.02 5.24 -6.89
CA ILE A 19 -2.83 6.00 -5.65
C ILE A 19 -2.53 4.99 -4.55
N ILE A 20 -1.29 5.04 -4.09
CA ILE A 20 -0.76 4.18 -3.06
C ILE A 20 -0.30 5.07 -1.92
N ILE A 21 -0.79 4.79 -0.72
CA ILE A 21 -0.48 5.59 0.46
C ILE A 21 0.74 5.01 1.13
N LEU A 22 1.80 5.80 1.16
CA LEU A 22 3.07 5.43 1.76
C LEU A 22 3.24 6.25 3.03
N PHE A 23 3.08 5.60 4.18
CA PHE A 23 3.39 6.19 5.47
C PHE A 23 4.92 6.28 5.68
N SER A 24 5.40 7.48 5.99
CA SER A 24 6.58 7.68 6.85
C SER A 24 6.12 8.31 8.16
N SER A 25 6.83 8.08 9.26
CA SER A 25 6.55 8.62 10.61
C SER A 25 6.49 10.14 10.73
N VAL A 26 6.76 10.85 9.64
CA VAL A 26 6.57 12.29 9.53
C VAL A 26 5.22 12.49 8.85
N ILE A 27 4.29 13.07 9.60
CA ILE A 27 3.00 13.58 9.13
C ILE A 27 3.27 14.41 7.87
N MET A 28 2.91 13.87 6.71
CA MET A 28 3.05 14.54 5.43
C MET A 28 1.65 14.92 4.96
N GLU A 29 1.35 16.21 4.89
CA GLU A 29 0.12 16.71 4.25
C GLU A 29 0.14 16.45 2.74
N SER A 30 1.34 16.31 2.15
CA SER A 30 1.53 15.97 0.74
C SER A 30 2.79 15.13 0.49
N LEU A 31 2.65 14.13 -0.38
CA LEU A 31 3.71 13.39 -1.07
C LEU A 31 4.26 14.22 -2.24
N LYS A 32 5.46 14.77 -2.08
CA LYS A 32 6.20 15.37 -3.18
C LYS A 32 6.72 14.27 -4.11
N MET A 33 6.20 14.23 -5.33
CA MET A 33 6.64 13.36 -6.41
C MET A 33 8.00 13.78 -6.95
N ASN A 34 8.69 12.84 -7.60
CA ASN A 34 9.98 13.06 -8.24
C ASN A 34 9.95 14.12 -9.37
N ASN A 35 8.77 14.43 -9.91
CA ASN A 35 8.58 15.48 -10.92
C ASN A 35 8.29 16.87 -10.30
N GLY A 36 8.51 17.04 -8.99
CA GLY A 36 8.30 18.29 -8.27
C GLY A 36 6.85 18.60 -7.92
N ARG A 37 5.89 17.77 -8.36
CA ARG A 37 4.47 17.92 -8.00
C ARG A 37 4.23 17.41 -6.58
N SER A 38 3.34 18.07 -5.86
CA SER A 38 2.83 17.56 -4.58
C SER A 38 1.50 16.85 -4.84
N ILE A 39 1.44 15.57 -4.50
CA ILE A 39 0.20 14.84 -4.32
C ILE A 39 -0.17 15.02 -2.84
N PRO A 40 -1.39 15.38 -2.43
CA PRO A 40 -1.79 15.22 -1.03
C PRO A 40 -1.53 13.76 -0.58
N VAL A 41 -1.31 13.48 0.70
CA VAL A 41 -1.30 12.07 1.15
C VAL A 41 -2.73 11.54 1.01
N ILE A 42 -3.02 10.97 -0.17
CA ILE A 42 -4.38 10.60 -0.56
C ILE A 42 -4.69 9.23 -0.02
N GLY A 43 -5.37 9.26 1.11
CA GLY A 43 -6.17 8.21 1.70
C GLY A 43 -6.12 8.26 3.22
N LEU A 44 -5.32 9.13 3.82
CA LEU A 44 -5.52 9.53 5.23
C LEU A 44 -6.84 10.29 5.52
N GLY A 45 -7.83 10.20 4.65
CA GLY A 45 -9.15 10.79 4.80
C GLY A 45 -10.02 10.49 3.59
N THR A 46 -10.64 9.32 3.56
CA THR A 46 -11.92 9.15 2.85
C THR A 46 -12.98 8.82 3.89
N TRP A 47 -13.13 9.70 4.88
CA TRP A 47 -14.14 9.58 5.92
C TRP A 47 -15.04 10.80 5.85
N ASN A 48 -15.97 10.74 4.90
CA ASN A 48 -17.13 11.59 4.93
C ASN A 48 -18.28 10.80 4.30
N VAL A 49 -19.16 10.28 5.14
CA VAL A 49 -20.31 9.39 4.85
C VAL A 49 -21.38 10.01 3.93
N ARG A 50 -21.09 11.17 3.33
CA ARG A 50 -22.06 11.90 2.51
C ARG A 50 -21.42 12.54 1.27
N LYS A 51 -20.13 12.29 1.01
CA LYS A 51 -19.34 13.05 0.01
C LYS A 51 -18.17 12.26 -0.61
N GLU A 52 -18.23 10.94 -0.69
CA GLU A 52 -17.21 10.09 -1.32
C GLU A 52 -16.91 10.56 -2.74
N LYS A 53 -17.95 10.91 -3.50
CA LYS A 53 -17.82 11.51 -4.83
C LYS A 53 -17.06 12.83 -4.81
N LYS A 54 -17.36 13.73 -3.89
CA LYS A 54 -16.64 15.02 -3.77
C LYS A 54 -15.16 14.80 -3.43
N ALA A 55 -14.85 13.88 -2.52
CA ALA A 55 -13.47 13.56 -2.15
C ALA A 55 -12.70 12.95 -3.34
N CYS A 56 -13.35 12.09 -4.12
CA CYS A 56 -12.82 11.53 -5.36
C CYS A 56 -12.60 12.64 -6.42
N GLU A 57 -13.57 13.51 -6.66
CA GLU A 57 -13.48 14.63 -7.60
C GLU A 57 -12.39 15.62 -7.21
N GLU A 58 -12.23 15.91 -5.93
CA GLU A 58 -11.14 16.75 -5.41
C GLU A 58 -9.77 16.10 -5.64
N THR A 59 -9.67 14.79 -5.40
CA THR A 59 -8.49 14.00 -5.73
C THR A 59 -8.16 14.08 -7.23
N LEU A 60 -9.14 13.85 -8.10
CA LEU A 60 -8.99 13.94 -9.55
C LEU A 60 -8.54 15.32 -10.00
N LYS A 61 -9.13 16.38 -9.42
CA LYS A 61 -8.74 17.77 -9.67
C LYS A 61 -7.28 18.03 -9.28
N ASN A 62 -6.87 17.60 -8.09
CA ASN A 62 -5.51 17.80 -7.59
C ASN A 62 -4.47 17.05 -8.43
N LEU A 63 -4.79 15.83 -8.87
CA LEU A 63 -3.94 15.03 -9.75
C LEU A 63 -4.00 15.45 -11.22
N ARG A 64 -4.99 16.27 -11.59
CA ARG A 64 -5.31 16.67 -12.98
C ARG A 64 -5.61 15.44 -13.85
N LEU A 65 -6.34 14.49 -13.31
CA LEU A 65 -6.78 13.26 -13.97
C LEU A 65 -8.28 13.28 -14.22
N LYS A 66 -8.72 12.48 -15.20
CA LYS A 66 -10.14 12.27 -15.48
C LYS A 66 -10.73 11.10 -14.71
N TYR A 67 -9.89 10.12 -14.35
CA TYR A 67 -10.28 8.94 -13.59
C TYR A 67 -9.08 8.38 -12.79
N LEU A 68 -9.35 7.49 -11.84
CA LEU A 68 -8.35 6.70 -11.11
C LEU A 68 -8.43 5.22 -11.50
N ASP A 69 -7.30 4.54 -11.63
CA ASP A 69 -7.29 3.09 -11.88
C ASP A 69 -7.78 2.30 -10.66
N LEU A 70 -7.41 2.76 -9.45
CA LEU A 70 -7.77 2.12 -8.18
C LEU A 70 -8.05 3.19 -7.11
N TYR A 71 -9.17 3.02 -6.38
CA TYR A 71 -9.52 3.83 -5.22
C TYR A 71 -9.86 2.94 -4.03
N LEU A 72 -9.27 3.19 -2.86
CA LEU A 72 -9.35 2.31 -1.69
C LEU A 72 -10.04 3.03 -0.52
N ILE A 73 -10.90 2.32 0.21
CA ILE A 73 -11.24 2.75 1.58
C ILE A 73 -9.99 2.56 2.44
N HIS A 74 -9.45 3.64 2.99
CA HIS A 74 -8.09 3.60 3.55
C HIS A 74 -7.93 2.90 4.90
N TRP A 75 -8.92 3.05 5.78
CA TRP A 75 -9.01 2.35 7.06
C TRP A 75 -10.43 1.77 7.18
N PRO A 76 -10.72 0.93 8.18
CA PRO A 76 -12.09 0.53 8.50
C PRO A 76 -12.67 1.29 9.71
N VAL A 77 -12.05 2.42 10.12
CA VAL A 77 -12.44 3.21 11.29
C VAL A 77 -12.79 4.64 10.87
N PRO A 78 -14.08 5.03 10.90
CA PRO A 78 -14.50 6.37 10.50
C PRO A 78 -14.21 7.41 11.60
N PHE A 79 -13.77 8.60 11.19
CA PHE A 79 -13.58 9.76 12.05
C PHE A 79 -14.71 10.77 11.87
N GLN A 80 -14.97 11.57 12.91
CA GLN A 80 -15.91 12.69 12.81
C GLN A 80 -15.46 13.68 11.75
N TYR A 81 -16.42 14.20 10.99
CA TYR A 81 -16.14 15.17 9.94
C TYR A 81 -15.71 16.52 10.51
N GLY A 82 -14.63 17.08 9.94
CA GLY A 82 -14.14 18.41 10.27
C GLY A 82 -12.98 18.84 9.37
N GLU A 83 -12.34 19.96 9.71
CA GLU A 83 -11.15 20.45 8.99
C GLU A 83 -9.89 19.63 9.29
N SER A 84 -9.82 19.01 10.47
CA SER A 84 -8.71 18.14 10.86
C SER A 84 -8.86 16.74 10.25
N LEU A 85 -7.77 16.24 9.66
CA LEU A 85 -7.66 14.84 9.21
C LEU A 85 -7.68 13.83 10.36
N PHE A 86 -7.29 14.28 11.55
CA PHE A 86 -7.24 13.49 12.78
C PHE A 86 -7.94 14.29 13.88
N PRO A 87 -9.28 14.32 13.89
CA PRO A 87 -10.01 15.08 14.88
C PRO A 87 -9.77 14.48 16.27
N THR A 88 -9.45 15.32 17.24
CA THR A 88 -9.25 14.90 18.63
C THR A 88 -10.09 15.74 19.58
N ASP A 89 -10.57 15.13 20.66
CA ASP A 89 -11.24 15.81 21.75
C ASP A 89 -10.24 16.62 22.61
N SER A 90 -10.75 17.31 23.63
CA SER A 90 -9.92 18.08 24.57
C SER A 90 -8.92 17.24 25.37
N ASN A 91 -9.10 15.92 25.42
CA ASN A 91 -8.23 14.98 26.13
C ASN A 91 -7.21 14.32 25.18
N GLY A 92 -7.22 14.67 23.88
CA GLY A 92 -6.35 14.09 22.86
C GLY A 92 -6.83 12.74 22.31
N ASN A 93 -8.06 12.30 22.63
CA ASN A 93 -8.62 11.08 22.05
C ASN A 93 -9.18 11.35 20.66
N PHE A 94 -9.06 10.40 19.74
CA PHE A 94 -9.66 10.53 18.41
C PHE A 94 -11.18 10.62 18.48
N CYS A 95 -11.76 11.60 17.79
CA CYS A 95 -13.20 11.73 17.61
C CYS A 95 -13.67 10.76 16.52
N LEU A 96 -14.20 9.62 16.93
CA LEU A 96 -14.71 8.59 16.02
C LEU A 96 -16.17 8.85 15.63
N ASP A 97 -16.55 8.33 14.48
CA ASP A 97 -17.94 8.31 14.00
C ASP A 97 -18.47 6.85 13.97
N GLU A 98 -19.77 6.66 13.75
CA GLU A 98 -20.40 5.34 13.61
C GLU A 98 -21.00 5.17 12.23
N VAL A 99 -20.24 4.53 11.34
CA VAL A 99 -20.56 4.40 9.93
C VAL A 99 -20.42 2.95 9.49
N PRO A 100 -21.52 2.29 9.07
CA PRO A 100 -21.44 0.94 8.55
C PRO A 100 -20.57 0.89 7.28
N HIS A 101 -19.68 -0.10 7.18
CA HIS A 101 -18.74 -0.23 6.05
C HIS A 101 -19.46 -0.35 4.71
N GLU A 102 -20.61 -1.02 4.69
CA GLU A 102 -21.45 -1.22 3.52
C GLU A 102 -22.09 0.07 2.99
N GLU A 103 -22.30 1.09 3.83
CA GLU A 103 -22.82 2.38 3.37
C GLU A 103 -21.76 3.12 2.55
N THR A 104 -20.54 3.22 3.07
CA THR A 104 -19.40 3.78 2.33
C THR A 104 -19.12 2.96 1.06
N TRP A 105 -19.23 1.64 1.13
CA TRP A 105 -19.00 0.80 -0.05
C TRP A 105 -19.99 1.08 -1.17
N LYS A 106 -21.29 1.28 -0.88
CA LYS A 106 -22.29 1.66 -1.91
C LYS A 106 -21.92 2.94 -2.63
N GLU A 107 -21.37 3.93 -1.93
CA GLU A 107 -20.90 5.17 -2.57
C GLU A 107 -19.64 4.93 -3.41
N MET A 108 -18.72 4.07 -2.97
CA MET A 108 -17.56 3.64 -3.78
C MET A 108 -17.98 2.97 -5.09
N GLU A 109 -19.03 2.14 -5.07
CA GLU A 109 -19.57 1.51 -6.27
C GLU A 109 -20.13 2.52 -7.27
N LYS A 110 -20.77 3.60 -6.80
CA LYS A 110 -21.24 4.69 -7.67
C LYS A 110 -20.09 5.41 -8.37
N LEU A 111 -18.91 5.52 -7.74
CA LEU A 111 -17.74 6.11 -8.40
C LEU A 111 -17.29 5.30 -9.62
N VAL A 112 -17.49 3.98 -9.59
CA VAL A 112 -17.25 3.11 -10.73
C VAL A 112 -18.31 3.32 -11.80
N ASP A 113 -19.59 3.37 -11.43
CA ASP A 113 -20.70 3.62 -12.36
C ASP A 113 -20.55 4.99 -13.06
N ASP A 114 -20.10 6.01 -12.33
CA ASP A 114 -19.85 7.37 -12.83
C ASP A 114 -18.58 7.46 -13.70
N GLY A 115 -17.77 6.40 -13.79
CA GLY A 115 -16.53 6.35 -14.56
C GLY A 115 -15.37 7.15 -13.95
N LEU A 116 -15.51 7.62 -12.71
CA LEU A 116 -14.46 8.34 -11.96
C LEU A 116 -13.35 7.40 -11.49
N VAL A 117 -13.68 6.12 -11.29
CA VAL A 117 -12.74 5.09 -10.83
C VAL A 117 -12.95 3.81 -11.64
N ARG A 118 -11.87 3.11 -11.99
CA ARG A 118 -11.94 1.81 -12.70
C ARG A 118 -12.13 0.62 -11.75
N SER A 119 -11.39 0.61 -10.65
CA SER A 119 -11.45 -0.45 -9.64
C SER A 119 -11.52 0.13 -8.23
N ILE A 120 -12.24 -0.55 -7.34
CA ILE A 120 -12.35 -0.17 -5.92
C ILE A 120 -11.81 -1.28 -5.03
N GLY A 121 -11.31 -0.91 -3.85
CA GLY A 121 -10.72 -1.86 -2.91
C GLY A 121 -10.67 -1.36 -1.48
N LEU A 122 -9.95 -2.12 -0.65
CA LEU A 122 -9.89 -1.94 0.80
C LEU A 122 -8.45 -1.78 1.26
N SER A 123 -8.23 -1.04 2.34
CA SER A 123 -6.93 -0.90 2.98
C SER A 123 -7.07 -1.01 4.50
N ASN A 124 -6.18 -1.78 5.13
CA ASN A 124 -6.21 -2.06 6.58
C ASN A 124 -7.45 -2.83 7.08
N PHE A 125 -8.23 -3.44 6.18
CA PHE A 125 -9.37 -4.28 6.55
C PHE A 125 -8.90 -5.66 7.01
N ASN A 126 -9.50 -6.18 8.08
CA ASN A 126 -9.33 -7.57 8.52
C ASN A 126 -10.35 -8.52 7.84
N LYS A 127 -10.17 -9.83 8.03
CA LYS A 127 -11.04 -10.87 7.45
C LYS A 127 -12.53 -10.62 7.67
N ARG A 128 -12.95 -10.34 8.92
CA ARG A 128 -14.36 -10.12 9.27
C ARG A 128 -14.97 -8.93 8.52
N GLN A 129 -14.21 -7.85 8.38
CA GLN A 129 -14.67 -6.64 7.69
C GLN A 129 -14.75 -6.86 6.17
N ILE A 130 -13.79 -7.60 5.60
CA ILE A 130 -13.85 -8.01 4.18
C ILE A 130 -15.08 -8.88 3.92
N GLU A 131 -15.35 -9.87 4.78
CA GLU A 131 -16.55 -10.72 4.69
C GLU A 131 -17.83 -9.90 4.78
N ASN A 132 -17.87 -8.84 5.61
CA ASN A 132 -19.03 -7.95 5.68
C ASN A 132 -19.28 -7.22 4.35
N ILE A 133 -18.23 -6.66 3.73
CA ILE A 133 -18.34 -6.03 2.41
C ILE A 133 -18.82 -7.03 1.36
N LEU A 134 -18.23 -8.22 1.30
CA LEU A 134 -18.57 -9.24 0.30
C LEU A 134 -20.02 -9.72 0.38
N LYS A 135 -20.64 -9.66 1.57
CA LYS A 135 -22.06 -9.99 1.75
C LYS A 135 -23.00 -8.94 1.17
N HIS A 136 -22.57 -7.68 1.09
CA HIS A 136 -23.43 -6.54 0.75
C HIS A 136 -23.08 -5.87 -0.58
N CYS A 137 -21.93 -6.19 -1.18
CA CYS A 137 -21.47 -5.53 -2.40
C CYS A 137 -22.19 -6.01 -3.65
N ARG A 138 -22.46 -5.09 -4.58
CA ARG A 138 -22.73 -5.38 -6.00
C ARG A 138 -21.44 -5.51 -6.79
N ILE A 139 -20.45 -4.64 -6.54
CA ILE A 139 -19.11 -4.67 -7.13
C ILE A 139 -18.14 -5.15 -6.05
N LYS A 140 -17.50 -6.30 -6.28
CA LYS A 140 -16.54 -6.87 -5.32
C LYS A 140 -15.28 -5.98 -5.22
N PRO A 141 -14.66 -5.86 -4.03
CA PRO A 141 -13.33 -5.26 -3.94
C PRO A 141 -12.35 -6.01 -4.85
N SER A 142 -11.43 -5.28 -5.48
CA SER A 142 -10.42 -5.83 -6.40
C SER A 142 -9.03 -5.97 -5.77
N ASN A 143 -8.76 -5.18 -4.74
CA ASN A 143 -7.47 -5.12 -4.05
C ASN A 143 -7.64 -4.96 -2.54
N LEU A 144 -6.74 -5.58 -1.78
CA LEU A 144 -6.52 -5.33 -0.36
C LEU A 144 -5.10 -4.78 -0.15
N GLN A 145 -4.97 -3.56 0.35
CA GLN A 145 -3.68 -2.98 0.73
C GLN A 145 -3.45 -3.07 2.25
N ILE A 146 -2.40 -3.76 2.67
CA ILE A 146 -2.11 -4.04 4.09
C ILE A 146 -0.61 -4.04 4.36
N GLU A 147 -0.23 -3.90 5.63
CA GLU A 147 1.16 -4.04 6.06
C GLU A 147 1.63 -5.46 5.81
N ILE A 148 2.66 -5.60 4.97
CA ILE A 148 3.32 -6.88 4.75
C ILE A 148 4.80 -6.63 4.49
N HIS A 149 5.65 -7.27 5.29
CA HIS A 149 7.09 -7.35 5.11
C HIS A 149 7.61 -8.60 5.84
N ALA A 150 8.90 -8.92 5.73
CA ALA A 150 9.44 -10.15 6.33
C ALA A 150 9.26 -10.20 7.88
N ASN A 151 9.25 -9.06 8.58
CA ASN A 151 8.93 -9.00 10.02
C ASN A 151 7.43 -9.09 10.36
N PHE A 152 6.54 -9.02 9.38
CA PHE A 152 5.09 -9.16 9.54
C PHE A 152 4.50 -9.78 8.26
N PRO A 153 4.67 -11.10 8.05
CA PRO A 153 4.31 -11.75 6.80
C PRO A 153 2.81 -11.74 6.50
N ASN A 154 1.97 -11.57 7.54
CA ASN A 154 0.51 -11.48 7.45
C ASN A 154 -0.13 -12.64 6.66
N THR A 155 0.46 -13.84 6.76
CA THR A 155 0.21 -14.99 5.89
C THR A 155 -1.26 -15.39 5.84
N GLN A 156 -1.94 -15.48 6.99
CA GLN A 156 -3.34 -15.91 7.04
C GLN A 156 -4.29 -14.96 6.31
N LEU A 157 -4.09 -13.64 6.43
CA LEU A 157 -4.93 -12.66 5.76
C LEU A 157 -4.65 -12.61 4.25
N VAL A 158 -3.37 -12.76 3.87
CA VAL A 158 -2.95 -12.85 2.47
C VAL A 158 -3.59 -14.06 1.79
N GLU A 159 -3.45 -15.25 2.38
CA GLU A 159 -4.00 -16.49 1.85
C GLU A 159 -5.52 -16.41 1.74
N TYR A 160 -6.18 -15.89 2.77
CA TYR A 160 -7.62 -15.64 2.72
C TYR A 160 -7.99 -14.70 1.56
N ALA A 161 -7.37 -13.52 1.46
CA ALA A 161 -7.68 -12.54 0.43
C ALA A 161 -7.47 -13.10 -0.99
N GLN A 162 -6.37 -13.83 -1.21
CA GLN A 162 -6.11 -14.51 -2.49
C GLN A 162 -7.15 -15.60 -2.79
N SER A 163 -7.57 -16.39 -1.77
CA SER A 163 -8.56 -17.47 -1.95
C SER A 163 -9.94 -16.97 -2.42
N ILE A 164 -10.29 -15.72 -2.11
CA ILE A 164 -11.55 -15.08 -2.54
C ILE A 164 -11.37 -14.19 -3.79
N GLY A 165 -10.19 -14.23 -4.42
CA GLY A 165 -9.90 -13.54 -5.67
C GLY A 165 -9.43 -12.08 -5.53
N LEU A 166 -9.07 -11.63 -4.33
CA LEU A 166 -8.46 -10.30 -4.16
C LEU A 166 -6.97 -10.34 -4.49
N THR A 167 -6.52 -9.32 -5.23
CA THR A 167 -5.10 -8.99 -5.25
C THR A 167 -4.69 -8.36 -3.92
N VAL A 168 -3.44 -8.54 -3.50
CA VAL A 168 -2.95 -7.98 -2.24
C VAL A 168 -1.74 -7.09 -2.49
N THR A 169 -1.80 -5.86 -1.96
CA THR A 169 -0.73 -4.86 -2.03
C THR A 169 -0.06 -4.72 -0.67
N ALA A 170 1.25 -4.96 -0.63
CA ALA A 170 2.08 -4.80 0.55
C ALA A 170 2.55 -3.33 0.69
N TYR A 171 1.97 -2.58 1.62
CA TYR A 171 2.57 -1.32 2.06
C TYR A 171 3.67 -1.56 3.10
N ALA A 172 4.56 -0.58 3.25
CA ALA A 172 5.77 -0.70 4.07
C ALA A 172 6.60 -1.96 3.77
N PRO A 173 6.81 -2.33 2.49
CA PRO A 173 7.40 -3.64 2.15
C PRO A 173 8.85 -3.84 2.64
N LEU A 174 9.52 -2.75 3.04
CA LEU A 174 10.87 -2.75 3.59
C LEU A 174 10.91 -2.54 5.12
N GLY A 175 9.77 -2.60 5.81
CA GLY A 175 9.67 -2.40 7.27
C GLY A 175 9.91 -0.96 7.73
N SER A 176 9.71 0.02 6.83
CA SER A 176 9.73 1.46 7.11
C SER A 176 10.80 1.94 8.11
N PRO A 177 12.10 1.72 7.81
CA PRO A 177 13.20 1.96 8.77
C PRO A 177 13.28 3.42 9.25
N ALA A 178 12.98 4.39 8.36
CA ALA A 178 12.93 5.81 8.73
C ALA A 178 11.75 6.15 9.65
N ALA A 179 10.70 5.31 9.67
CA ALA A 179 9.48 5.54 10.43
C ALA A 179 9.45 4.86 11.80
N SER A 180 10.36 3.93 12.05
CA SER A 180 10.35 3.08 13.24
C SER A 180 11.71 3.09 13.96
N PRO A 181 12.23 4.27 14.38
CA PRO A 181 13.48 4.34 15.13
C PRO A 181 13.37 3.50 16.41
N GLY A 182 14.36 2.62 16.64
CA GLY A 182 14.38 1.70 17.78
C GLY A 182 13.69 0.35 17.54
N ARG A 183 13.09 0.11 16.37
CA ARG A 183 12.64 -1.23 15.96
C ARG A 183 13.68 -1.93 15.09
N VAL A 184 13.50 -3.23 14.90
CA VAL A 184 14.33 -4.06 14.03
C VAL A 184 14.35 -3.50 12.61
N ASP A 185 15.54 -3.14 12.12
CA ASP A 185 15.77 -2.75 10.74
C ASP A 185 16.00 -4.00 9.88
N LEU A 186 14.95 -4.38 9.14
CA LEU A 186 14.96 -5.50 8.20
C LEU A 186 16.10 -5.44 7.18
N LEU A 187 16.60 -4.25 6.84
CA LEU A 187 17.70 -4.09 5.87
C LEU A 187 19.05 -4.54 6.45
N THR A 188 19.14 -4.70 7.76
CA THR A 188 20.36 -5.05 8.50
C THR A 188 20.29 -6.42 9.17
N GLU A 189 19.16 -7.12 9.06
CA GLU A 189 18.97 -8.43 9.66
C GLU A 189 19.95 -9.47 9.06
N PRO A 190 20.65 -10.27 9.89
CA PRO A 190 21.67 -11.20 9.40
C PRO A 190 21.17 -12.20 8.36
N TRP A 191 19.94 -12.72 8.54
CA TRP A 191 19.32 -13.67 7.62
C TRP A 191 18.97 -13.01 6.27
N VAL A 192 18.58 -11.72 6.26
CA VAL A 192 18.37 -10.97 5.00
C VAL A 192 19.71 -10.71 4.31
N LEU A 193 20.74 -10.29 5.06
CA LEU A 193 22.06 -10.01 4.53
C LEU A 193 22.73 -11.24 3.92
N GLN A 194 22.57 -12.41 4.53
CA GLN A 194 23.10 -13.67 4.01
C GLN A 194 22.47 -14.05 2.67
N ILE A 195 21.14 -13.97 2.56
CA ILE A 195 20.42 -14.23 1.30
C ILE A 195 20.82 -13.18 0.25
N ALA A 196 20.92 -11.91 0.62
CA ALA A 196 21.35 -10.85 -0.28
C ALA A 196 22.76 -11.12 -0.86
N LYS A 197 23.70 -11.54 -0.01
CA LYS A 197 25.05 -11.93 -0.43
C LYS A 197 25.03 -13.14 -1.38
N HIS A 198 24.21 -14.16 -1.09
CA HIS A 198 24.09 -15.35 -1.93
C HIS A 198 23.67 -15.01 -3.37
N HIS A 199 22.73 -14.06 -3.53
CA HIS A 199 22.23 -13.65 -4.84
C HIS A 199 23.01 -12.49 -5.48
N GLY A 200 24.00 -11.91 -4.79
CA GLY A 200 24.68 -10.68 -5.24
C GLY A 200 23.72 -9.48 -5.35
N LYS A 201 22.72 -9.42 -4.46
CA LYS A 201 21.66 -8.40 -4.42
C LYS A 201 21.75 -7.57 -3.15
N THR A 202 20.96 -6.49 -3.09
CA THR A 202 20.80 -5.72 -1.84
C THR A 202 19.72 -6.34 -0.94
N PRO A 203 19.76 -6.08 0.38
CA PRO A 203 18.69 -6.50 1.30
C PRO A 203 17.30 -6.03 0.86
N ALA A 204 17.18 -4.80 0.34
CA ALA A 204 15.92 -4.27 -0.16
C ALA A 204 15.39 -5.09 -1.33
N GLN A 205 16.25 -5.49 -2.27
CA GLN A 205 15.86 -6.33 -3.40
C GLN A 205 15.38 -7.71 -2.95
N VAL A 206 16.04 -8.33 -1.97
CA VAL A 206 15.62 -9.61 -1.37
C VAL A 206 14.23 -9.49 -0.75
N LEU A 207 14.01 -8.48 0.10
CA LEU A 207 12.73 -8.26 0.76
C LEU A 207 11.57 -8.01 -0.22
N LEU A 208 11.84 -7.25 -1.30
CA LEU A 208 10.85 -7.01 -2.35
C LEU A 208 10.57 -8.27 -3.17
N ARG A 209 11.62 -9.00 -3.55
CA ARG A 209 11.49 -10.26 -4.31
C ARG A 209 10.69 -11.30 -3.53
N TYR A 210 10.90 -11.38 -2.22
CA TYR A 210 10.14 -12.23 -1.31
C TYR A 210 8.64 -11.98 -1.40
N LEU A 211 8.21 -10.72 -1.31
CA LEU A 211 6.79 -10.37 -1.41
C LEU A 211 6.24 -10.65 -2.80
N ILE A 212 6.97 -10.30 -3.87
CA ILE A 212 6.56 -10.56 -5.26
C ILE A 212 6.38 -12.06 -5.50
N GLN A 213 7.29 -12.91 -5.00
CA GLN A 213 7.19 -14.37 -5.11
C GLN A 213 6.03 -14.98 -4.33
N ARG A 214 5.44 -14.25 -3.38
CA ARG A 214 4.18 -14.59 -2.70
C ARG A 214 2.94 -14.11 -3.46
N ASN A 215 3.11 -13.70 -4.72
CA ASN A 215 2.06 -13.12 -5.56
C ASN A 215 1.45 -11.86 -4.93
N LEU A 216 2.31 -10.99 -4.40
CA LEU A 216 1.93 -9.70 -3.83
C LEU A 216 2.42 -8.55 -4.72
N ILE A 217 1.62 -7.49 -4.77
CA ILE A 217 2.04 -6.20 -5.33
C ILE A 217 2.85 -5.48 -4.24
N VAL A 218 4.00 -4.91 -4.59
CA VAL A 218 4.85 -4.16 -3.65
C VAL A 218 4.90 -2.70 -4.02
N VAL A 219 4.93 -1.84 -3.00
CA VAL A 219 4.97 -0.39 -3.18
C VAL A 219 6.07 0.26 -2.34
N PRO A 220 7.35 0.04 -2.67
CA PRO A 220 8.44 0.63 -1.90
C PRO A 220 8.54 2.14 -2.11
N LYS A 221 8.48 2.91 -1.02
CA LYS A 221 8.70 4.35 -1.03
C LYS A 221 10.19 4.69 -1.13
N SER A 222 10.55 5.52 -2.10
CA SER A 222 11.85 6.21 -2.11
C SER A 222 11.74 7.54 -2.83
N VAL A 223 12.47 8.53 -2.34
CA VAL A 223 12.73 9.82 -3.02
C VAL A 223 14.17 9.92 -3.51
N THR A 224 14.99 8.88 -3.26
CA THR A 224 16.39 8.80 -3.69
C THR A 224 16.46 8.07 -5.03
N PRO A 225 16.90 8.70 -6.13
CA PRO A 225 16.89 8.09 -7.47
C PRO A 225 17.57 6.73 -7.56
N LYS A 226 18.77 6.60 -6.97
CA LYS A 226 19.50 5.32 -6.93
C LYS A 226 18.69 4.19 -6.29
N ARG A 227 17.99 4.47 -5.19
CA ARG A 227 17.14 3.48 -4.51
C ARG A 227 15.89 3.13 -5.31
N ILE A 228 15.33 4.09 -6.07
CA ILE A 228 14.19 3.83 -6.96
C ILE A 228 14.60 2.82 -8.03
N GLU A 229 15.74 3.06 -8.68
CA GLU A 229 16.29 2.13 -9.68
C GLU A 229 16.63 0.77 -9.07
N GLU A 230 17.28 0.76 -7.91
CA GLU A 230 17.61 -0.47 -7.18
C GLU A 230 16.37 -1.31 -6.86
N ASN A 231 15.31 -0.70 -6.32
CA ASN A 231 14.07 -1.35 -5.93
C ASN A 231 13.32 -1.97 -7.13
N PHE A 232 13.58 -1.49 -8.35
CA PHE A 232 12.95 -2.01 -9.57
C PHE A 232 13.66 -3.26 -10.12
N ARG A 233 14.95 -3.44 -9.81
CA ARG A 233 15.79 -4.55 -10.31
C ARG A 233 15.60 -5.82 -9.46
N VAL A 234 14.36 -6.35 -9.46
CA VAL A 234 13.92 -7.51 -8.64
C VAL A 234 13.31 -8.64 -9.46
N PHE A 235 13.47 -8.61 -10.78
CA PHE A 235 12.90 -9.59 -11.71
C PHE A 235 13.94 -10.49 -12.38
N ASP A 236 15.23 -10.27 -12.09
CA ASP A 236 16.37 -10.96 -12.67
C ASP A 236 16.98 -12.02 -11.73
N PHE A 237 16.31 -12.36 -10.64
CA PHE A 237 16.69 -13.45 -9.73
C PHE A 237 15.45 -14.08 -9.08
N GLN A 238 15.64 -15.24 -8.43
CA GLN A 238 14.58 -15.97 -7.74
C GLN A 238 15.10 -16.55 -6.43
N LEU A 239 14.34 -16.33 -5.35
CA LEU A 239 14.61 -16.92 -4.04
C LEU A 239 14.20 -18.39 -4.02
N SER A 240 15.03 -19.23 -3.41
CA SER A 240 14.78 -20.67 -3.23
C SER A 240 13.61 -20.92 -2.27
N LYS A 241 13.12 -22.16 -2.20
CA LYS A 241 12.06 -22.53 -1.24
C LYS A 241 12.53 -22.37 0.21
N GLU A 242 13.79 -22.70 0.45
CA GLU A 242 14.46 -22.61 1.75
C GLU A 242 14.61 -21.15 2.17
N GLU A 243 15.05 -20.28 1.26
CA GLU A 243 15.17 -18.83 1.52
C GLU A 243 13.79 -18.20 1.77
N MET A 244 12.78 -18.58 0.97
CA MET A 244 11.40 -18.15 1.20
C MET A 244 10.87 -18.62 2.56
N HIS A 245 11.20 -19.84 2.98
CA HIS A 245 10.83 -20.36 4.30
C HIS A 245 11.54 -19.60 5.44
N GLU A 246 12.83 -19.29 5.28
CA GLU A 246 13.60 -18.51 6.24
C GLU A 246 12.99 -17.10 6.43
N LEU A 247 12.73 -16.38 5.32
CA LEU A 247 12.12 -15.05 5.35
C LEU A 247 10.70 -15.05 5.95
N ASN A 248 9.98 -16.17 5.87
CA ASN A 248 8.64 -16.32 6.47
C ASN A 248 8.66 -16.60 7.98
N THR A 249 9.76 -17.14 8.52
CA THR A 249 9.78 -17.71 9.88
C THR A 249 10.73 -16.99 10.83
N LYS A 250 11.74 -16.29 10.33
CA LYS A 250 12.73 -15.57 11.14
C LYS A 250 12.23 -14.22 11.67
N GLY A 251 11.25 -13.61 11.00
CA GLY A 251 10.70 -12.33 11.40
C GLY A 251 9.92 -12.40 12.72
N LEU A 252 9.78 -11.25 13.40
CA LEU A 252 9.09 -11.16 14.70
C LEU A 252 7.58 -11.41 14.64
N ASN A 253 7.00 -11.39 13.44
CA ASN A 253 5.55 -11.39 13.22
C ASN A 253 4.83 -10.26 13.99
N GLU A 254 5.45 -9.08 14.07
CA GLU A 254 4.93 -7.92 14.77
C GLU A 254 4.54 -6.82 13.80
N ARG A 255 3.30 -6.34 13.92
CA ARG A 255 2.80 -5.17 13.21
C ARG A 255 3.53 -3.90 13.65
N GLN A 256 4.05 -3.16 12.68
CA GLN A 256 4.67 -1.85 12.87
C GLN A 256 3.63 -0.74 13.00
N PHE A 257 2.66 -0.70 12.09
CA PHE A 257 1.67 0.36 12.00
C PHE A 257 0.44 0.00 12.83
N LYS A 258 0.50 0.33 14.12
CA LYS A 258 -0.58 0.18 15.10
C LYS A 258 -1.38 1.49 15.19
N LEU A 259 -2.01 1.90 14.09
CA LEU A 259 -3.00 2.97 14.17
C LEU A 259 -4.34 2.32 14.51
N LEU A 260 -4.90 2.69 15.67
CA LEU A 260 -6.17 2.20 16.23
C LEU A 260 -6.26 0.67 16.33
#